data_AF-A0A7X8L5F4-F1
#
_entry.id   AF-A0A7X8L5F4-F1
#
_cell.length_a   1.000
_cell.length_b   1.000
_cell.length_c   1.000
_cell.angle_alpha   90.00
_cell.angle_beta   90.00
_cell.angle_gamma   90.00
#
_symmetry.space_group_name_H-M   'P 1'
#
loop_
_entity.id
_entity.type
_entity.pdbx_description
1 polymer ?
#
loop_
_entity_poly.entity_id
_entity_poly.type
_entity_poly.pdbx_seq_one_letter_code
_entity_poly.pdbx_strand_id
1 'polypeptide(L)'
;TAVLMFIAVLGITGAPGLNGYASKTLLHHAVSHAAETGAQWLVWIERLFLLVGVGTAASFIKLYYLIFMGKPTKIKVTDNRSFGLHLAMGLLAAVMVGIGLKPEMFASIAVVPAAQVLGMKNAAATLDGLSFWHLGDVLSMIITLTLGALVCWLGLRSGVFHWHPPAWLTLEGMVKLTGIRISLIWRRGAECYSFVVNAVRGVSRTLRYRLYTDFRRFDKSRSGTIGKVNLTGISADAALLIVVLMFLIVLYTFIIK
;
A
#
# COMPACT_ATOMS: atom_id res chain seq x y z
N THR A 1 30.42 -10.46 -10.56
CA THR A 1 29.20 -9.94 -9.89
C THR A 1 29.51 -8.86 -8.85
N ALA A 2 30.50 -9.02 -7.97
CA ALA A 2 30.80 -8.05 -6.90
C ALA A 2 31.01 -6.61 -7.38
N VAL A 3 31.78 -6.40 -8.46
CA VAL A 3 32.00 -5.06 -9.05
C VAL A 3 30.70 -4.48 -9.62
N LEU A 4 29.91 -5.28 -10.34
CA LEU A 4 28.63 -4.84 -10.88
C LEU A 4 27.64 -4.47 -9.77
N MET A 5 27.61 -5.25 -8.69
CA MET A 5 26.79 -4.94 -7.52
C MET A 5 27.29 -3.68 -6.80
N PHE A 6 28.60 -3.45 -6.75
CA PHE A 6 29.16 -2.22 -6.21
C PHE A 6 28.71 -0.99 -7.01
N ILE A 7 28.77 -1.05 -8.36
CA ILE A 7 28.25 0.00 -9.23
C ILE A 7 26.74 0.23 -8.98
N ALA A 8 25.97 -0.84 -8.84
CA ALA A 8 24.54 -0.74 -8.53
C ALA A 8 24.28 -0.07 -7.16
N VAL A 9 25.04 -0.46 -6.12
CA VAL A 9 24.99 0.16 -4.79
C VAL A 9 25.36 1.64 -4.86
N LEU A 10 26.43 2.00 -5.57
CA LEU A 10 26.79 3.40 -5.78
C LEU A 10 25.70 4.16 -6.55
N GLY A 11 25.07 3.52 -7.54
CA GLY A 11 23.96 4.10 -8.30
C GLY A 11 22.73 4.38 -7.43
N ILE A 12 22.35 3.46 -6.54
CA ILE A 12 21.19 3.67 -5.64
C ILE A 12 21.51 4.68 -4.53
N THR A 13 22.73 4.62 -3.99
CA THR A 13 23.18 5.57 -2.96
C THR A 13 23.41 6.96 -3.54
N GLY A 14 23.58 7.06 -4.87
CA GLY A 14 23.65 8.29 -5.66
C GLY A 14 25.05 8.90 -5.72
N ALA A 15 26.08 8.06 -5.75
CA ALA A 15 27.45 8.53 -5.92
C ALA A 15 27.61 9.37 -7.19
N PRO A 16 28.42 10.44 -7.15
CA PRO A 16 28.62 11.32 -8.30
C PRO A 16 29.12 10.54 -9.51
N GLY A 17 28.60 10.88 -10.70
CA GLY A 17 28.90 10.18 -11.95
C GLY A 17 28.03 8.94 -12.23
N LEU A 18 27.06 8.61 -11.37
CA LEU A 18 26.05 7.57 -11.61
C LEU A 18 24.64 8.14 -11.68
N ASN A 19 23.71 7.37 -12.22
CA ASN A 19 22.32 7.77 -12.39
C ASN A 19 21.64 8.34 -11.12
N GLY A 20 21.89 7.76 -9.94
CA GLY A 20 21.27 8.24 -8.71
C GLY A 20 21.76 9.59 -8.23
N TYR A 21 22.95 10.04 -8.66
CA TYR A 21 23.38 11.42 -8.42
C TYR A 21 22.43 12.38 -9.14
N ALA A 22 22.20 12.17 -10.44
CA ALA A 22 21.29 12.99 -11.23
C ALA A 22 19.88 13.03 -10.63
N SER A 23 19.33 11.87 -10.25
CA SER A 23 18.00 11.78 -9.64
C SER A 23 17.93 12.49 -8.29
N LYS A 24 18.93 12.33 -7.42
CA LYS A 24 18.90 12.96 -6.09
C LYS A 24 19.19 14.44 -6.14
N THR A 25 20.07 14.91 -7.02
CA THR A 25 20.32 16.34 -7.21
C THR A 25 19.07 17.04 -7.74
N LEU A 26 18.36 16.46 -8.71
CA LEU A 26 17.07 16.99 -9.17
C LEU A 26 16.03 17.07 -8.05
N LEU A 27 15.91 16.00 -7.26
CA LEU A 27 14.98 15.99 -6.12
C LEU A 27 15.39 16.99 -5.04
N HIS A 28 16.68 17.13 -4.76
CA HIS A 28 17.19 18.09 -3.79
C HIS A 28 16.85 19.52 -4.24
N HIS A 29 17.17 19.90 -5.47
CA HIS A 29 16.80 21.20 -6.03
C HIS A 29 15.28 21.45 -6.01
N ALA A 30 14.48 20.44 -6.34
CA ALA A 30 13.02 20.56 -6.27
C ALA A 30 12.52 20.77 -4.82
N VAL A 31 13.08 20.05 -3.85
CA VAL A 31 12.70 20.18 -2.43
C VAL A 31 13.20 21.49 -1.83
N SER A 32 14.43 21.91 -2.11
CA SER A 32 14.97 23.19 -1.64
C SER A 32 14.20 24.36 -2.25
N HIS A 33 13.89 24.32 -3.55
CA HIS A 33 13.05 25.34 -4.17
C HIS A 33 11.64 25.38 -3.56
N ALA A 34 11.05 24.22 -3.24
CA ALA A 34 9.77 24.15 -2.55
C ALA A 34 9.84 24.64 -1.09
N ALA A 35 10.99 24.48 -0.42
CA ALA A 35 11.21 24.99 0.93
C ALA A 35 11.36 26.52 0.95
N GLU A 36 12.00 27.11 -0.06
CA GLU A 36 12.17 28.56 -0.21
C GLU A 36 10.87 29.27 -0.61
N THR A 37 10.09 28.68 -1.52
CA THR A 37 8.86 29.29 -2.07
C THR A 37 7.60 28.91 -1.29
N GLY A 38 7.64 27.84 -0.49
CA GLY A 38 6.50 27.29 0.19
C GLY A 38 6.40 27.64 1.67
N ALA A 39 5.56 26.88 2.38
CA ALA A 39 5.34 27.06 3.81
C ALA A 39 6.54 26.56 4.64
N GLN A 40 6.78 27.18 5.79
CA GLN A 40 7.93 26.95 6.66
C GLN A 40 8.12 25.49 7.14
N TRP A 41 7.08 24.65 7.04
CA TRP A 41 7.17 23.22 7.34
C TRP A 41 7.91 22.40 6.28
N LEU A 42 8.04 22.89 5.04
CA LEU A 42 8.75 22.22 3.94
C LEU A 42 10.26 22.08 4.20
N VAL A 43 10.83 22.93 5.06
CA VAL A 43 12.22 22.77 5.55
C VAL A 43 12.41 21.43 6.26
N TRP A 44 11.36 20.89 6.90
CA TRP A 44 11.45 19.55 7.50
C TRP A 44 11.49 18.44 6.45
N ILE A 45 10.89 18.65 5.27
CA ILE A 45 10.97 17.69 4.17
C ILE A 45 12.40 17.62 3.63
N GLU A 46 13.07 18.76 3.49
CA GLU A 46 14.49 18.80 3.09
C GLU A 46 15.38 18.03 4.07
N ARG A 47 15.20 18.25 5.38
CA ARG A 47 15.92 17.51 6.43
C ARG A 47 15.62 16.02 6.40
N LEU A 48 14.35 15.65 6.18
CA LEU A 48 13.94 14.25 6.04
C LEU A 48 14.59 13.61 4.82
N PHE A 49 14.66 14.33 3.69
CA PHE A 49 15.30 13.85 2.47
C PHE A 49 16.78 13.53 2.70
N LEU A 50 17.52 14.42 3.38
CA LEU A 50 18.91 14.16 3.77
C LEU A 50 19.03 12.95 4.69
N LEU A 51 18.16 12.83 5.71
CA LEU A 51 18.16 11.71 6.65
C LEU A 51 17.89 10.36 5.96
N VAL A 52 16.90 10.32 5.06
CA VAL A 52 16.59 9.15 4.24
C VAL A 52 17.74 8.84 3.27
N GLY A 53 18.42 9.85 2.74
CA GLY A 53 19.61 9.71 1.93
C GLY A 53 20.73 8.99 2.67
N VAL A 54 21.04 9.42 3.90
CA VAL A 54 22.02 8.78 4.80
C VAL A 54 21.59 7.35 5.13
N GLY A 55 20.32 7.12 5.47
CA GLY A 55 19.78 5.80 5.78
C GLY A 55 19.86 4.82 4.61
N THR A 56 19.62 5.31 3.40
CA THR A 56 19.77 4.54 2.15
C THR A 56 21.23 4.16 1.94
N ALA A 57 22.15 5.13 2.06
CA ALA A 57 23.59 4.87 1.99
C ALA A 57 24.03 3.81 3.01
N ALA A 58 23.64 3.97 4.27
CA ALA A 58 23.98 3.01 5.32
C ALA A 58 23.46 1.60 5.03
N SER A 59 22.21 1.47 4.58
CA SER A 59 21.57 0.17 4.33
C SER A 59 22.22 -0.59 3.17
N PHE A 60 22.51 0.09 2.06
CA PHE A 60 23.14 -0.55 0.89
C PHE A 60 24.62 -0.84 1.10
N ILE A 61 25.35 0.00 1.85
CA ILE A 61 26.72 -0.30 2.26
C ILE A 61 26.75 -1.54 3.16
N LYS A 62 25.84 -1.64 4.13
CA LYS A 62 25.68 -2.82 4.99
C LYS A 62 25.42 -4.08 4.17
N LEU A 63 24.51 -4.00 3.20
CA LEU A 63 24.17 -5.10 2.31
C LEU A 63 25.40 -5.57 1.53
N TYR A 64 26.15 -4.65 0.92
CA TYR A 64 27.36 -4.98 0.18
C TYR A 64 28.41 -5.65 1.08
N TYR A 65 28.64 -5.08 2.26
CA TYR A 65 29.59 -5.60 3.24
C TYR A 65 29.24 -7.02 3.69
N LEU A 66 27.98 -7.27 4.07
CA LEU A 66 27.55 -8.58 4.57
C LEU A 66 27.58 -9.67 3.48
N ILE A 67 27.29 -9.31 2.22
CA ILE A 67 27.24 -10.28 1.12
C ILE A 67 28.64 -10.62 0.60
N PHE A 68 29.51 -9.62 0.40
CA PHE A 68 30.80 -9.82 -0.28
C PHE A 68 32.02 -9.83 0.65
N MET A 69 31.97 -9.11 1.77
CA MET A 69 33.07 -9.07 2.76
C MET A 69 32.77 -9.92 4.00
N GLY A 70 31.59 -10.51 4.10
CA GLY A 70 31.21 -11.45 5.14
C GLY A 70 31.99 -12.77 5.04
N LYS A 71 32.17 -13.45 6.19
CA LYS A 71 32.83 -14.77 6.20
C LYS A 71 32.01 -15.77 5.40
N PRO A 72 32.59 -16.44 4.38
CA PRO A 72 31.84 -17.38 3.57
C PRO A 72 31.46 -18.61 4.39
N THR A 73 30.18 -18.97 4.39
CA THR A 73 29.74 -20.28 4.85
C THR A 73 30.34 -21.32 3.91
N LYS A 74 30.98 -22.37 4.45
CA LYS A 74 31.68 -23.42 3.69
C LYS A 74 30.68 -24.32 2.94
N ILE A 75 29.95 -23.78 1.98
CA ILE A 75 29.02 -24.51 1.13
C ILE A 75 29.67 -24.62 -0.24
N LYS A 76 29.90 -25.87 -0.70
CA LYS A 76 30.38 -26.16 -2.05
C LYS A 76 29.23 -25.87 -3.02
N VAL A 77 29.27 -24.71 -3.69
CA VAL A 77 28.31 -24.37 -4.75
C VAL A 77 29.00 -24.59 -6.09
N THR A 78 28.35 -25.34 -6.97
CA THR A 78 28.77 -25.53 -8.36
C THR A 78 28.67 -24.20 -9.10
N ASP A 79 29.79 -23.73 -9.67
CA ASP A 79 29.90 -22.42 -10.35
C ASP A 79 29.19 -22.48 -11.72
N ASN A 80 27.86 -22.44 -11.74
CA ASN A 80 27.10 -22.31 -12.98
C ASN A 80 27.03 -20.83 -13.40
N ARG A 81 28.13 -20.31 -13.94
CA ARG A 81 28.19 -18.93 -14.46
C ARG A 81 27.42 -18.84 -15.78
N SER A 82 26.16 -18.45 -15.71
CA SER A 82 25.42 -18.03 -16.90
C SER A 82 26.02 -16.73 -17.45
N PHE A 83 26.76 -16.84 -18.56
CA PHE A 83 27.35 -15.69 -19.26
C PHE A 83 26.29 -14.65 -19.64
N GLY A 84 25.09 -15.08 -20.01
CA GLY A 84 23.97 -14.20 -20.34
C GLY A 84 23.52 -13.31 -19.17
N LEU A 85 23.52 -13.84 -17.94
CA LEU A 85 23.19 -13.05 -16.75
C LEU A 85 24.22 -11.96 -16.50
N HIS A 86 25.52 -12.29 -16.61
CA HIS A 86 26.58 -11.30 -16.44
C HIS A 86 26.57 -10.23 -17.52
N LEU A 87 26.24 -10.60 -18.77
CA LEU A 87 26.09 -9.65 -19.87
C LEU A 87 24.94 -8.67 -19.59
N ALA A 88 23.77 -9.17 -19.18
CA ALA A 88 22.62 -8.33 -18.85
C ALA A 88 22.93 -7.38 -17.67
N MET A 89 23.56 -7.89 -16.61
CA MET A 89 24.00 -7.06 -15.48
C MET A 89 25.04 -6.00 -15.90
N GLY A 90 25.97 -6.36 -16.78
CA GLY A 90 26.98 -5.44 -17.31
C GLY A 90 26.38 -4.34 -18.17
N LEU A 91 25.44 -4.69 -19.05
CA LEU A 91 24.71 -3.73 -19.89
C LEU A 91 23.95 -2.72 -19.02
N LEU A 92 23.25 -3.20 -17.98
CA LEU A 92 22.51 -2.33 -17.07
C LEU A 92 23.46 -1.38 -16.31
N ALA A 93 24.59 -1.90 -15.82
CA ALA A 93 25.60 -1.07 -15.16
C ALA A 93 26.18 0.00 -16.11
N ALA A 94 26.43 -0.35 -17.37
CA ALA A 94 26.90 0.59 -18.38
C ALA A 94 25.89 1.72 -18.64
N VAL A 95 24.59 1.40 -18.73
CA VAL A 95 23.52 2.41 -18.85
C VAL A 95 23.48 3.31 -17.61
N MET A 96 23.59 2.76 -16.40
CA MET A 96 23.60 3.54 -15.17
C MET A 96 24.76 4.54 -15.11
N VAL A 97 25.96 4.13 -15.56
CA VAL A 97 27.13 5.00 -15.66
C VAL A 97 26.94 6.03 -16.76
N GLY A 98 26.44 5.64 -17.93
CA GLY A 98 26.20 6.54 -19.06
C GLY A 98 25.24 7.69 -18.71
N ILE A 99 24.14 7.38 -18.01
CA ILE A 99 23.19 8.39 -17.51
C ILE A 99 23.85 9.31 -16.49
N GLY A 100 24.71 8.77 -15.61
CA GLY A 100 25.38 9.53 -14.56
C GLY A 100 26.47 10.48 -15.06
N LEU A 101 27.18 10.13 -16.13
CA LEU A 101 28.23 10.98 -16.70
C LEU A 101 27.67 12.19 -17.45
N LYS A 102 26.52 12.03 -18.13
CA LYS A 102 25.85 13.10 -18.88
C LYS A 102 24.37 13.20 -18.49
N PRO A 103 24.07 13.67 -17.27
CA PRO A 103 22.70 13.76 -16.78
C PRO A 103 21.84 14.72 -17.60
N GLU A 104 22.44 15.79 -18.13
CA GLU A 104 21.77 16.80 -18.97
C GLU A 104 21.17 16.20 -20.25
N MET A 105 21.87 15.27 -20.90
CA MET A 105 21.35 14.59 -22.09
C MET A 105 20.14 13.73 -21.76
N PHE A 106 20.18 12.99 -20.65
CA PHE A 106 19.04 12.16 -20.23
C PHE A 106 17.85 13.03 -19.80
N ALA A 107 18.10 14.11 -19.07
CA ALA A 107 17.05 15.00 -18.60
C ALA A 107 16.36 15.72 -19.77
N SER A 108 17.10 16.24 -20.75
CA SER A 108 16.53 16.90 -21.93
C SER A 108 15.78 15.95 -22.86
N ILE A 109 16.25 14.71 -23.05
CA ILE A 109 15.62 13.74 -23.97
C ILE A 109 14.40 13.07 -23.35
N ALA A 110 14.44 12.71 -22.06
CA ALA A 110 13.40 11.90 -21.43
C ALA A 110 12.57 12.68 -20.40
N VAL A 111 13.20 13.50 -19.56
CA VAL A 111 12.53 14.17 -18.43
C VAL A 111 11.74 15.39 -18.89
N VAL A 112 12.29 16.24 -19.78
CA VAL A 112 11.58 17.43 -20.29
C VAL A 112 10.30 17.04 -21.02
N PRO A 113 10.30 16.10 -21.99
CA PRO A 113 9.08 15.77 -22.71
C PRO A 113 8.05 15.13 -21.79
N ALA A 114 8.48 14.25 -20.87
CA ALA A 114 7.58 13.67 -19.88
C ALA A 114 6.94 14.73 -18.96
N ALA A 115 7.73 15.70 -18.48
CA ALA A 115 7.24 16.79 -17.65
C ALA A 115 6.26 17.71 -18.42
N GLN A 116 6.52 17.97 -19.70
CA GLN A 116 5.62 18.75 -20.56
C GLN A 116 4.29 18.03 -20.77
N VAL A 117 4.29 16.71 -21.00
CA VAL A 117 3.05 15.91 -21.07
C VAL A 117 2.29 15.95 -19.74
N LEU A 118 3.00 15.97 -18.61
CA LEU A 118 2.40 16.13 -17.28
C LEU A 118 1.92 17.57 -16.98
N GLY A 119 2.05 18.50 -17.92
CA GLY A 119 1.52 19.86 -17.83
C GLY A 119 2.53 20.93 -17.41
N MET A 120 3.82 20.61 -17.25
CA MET A 120 4.86 21.58 -16.92
C MET A 120 5.34 22.33 -18.18
N LYS A 121 4.66 23.44 -18.50
CA LYS A 121 4.90 24.23 -19.72
C LYS A 121 6.33 24.77 -19.87
N ASN A 122 7.03 25.02 -18.76
CA ASN A 122 8.39 25.61 -18.76
C ASN A 122 9.49 24.64 -18.29
N ALA A 123 9.26 23.33 -18.36
CA ALA A 123 10.22 22.32 -17.86
C ALA A 123 11.63 22.45 -18.48
N ALA A 124 11.74 22.89 -19.74
CA ALA A 124 13.02 23.12 -20.40
C ALA A 124 13.82 24.27 -19.77
N ALA A 125 13.16 25.41 -19.50
CA ALA A 125 13.80 26.58 -18.91
C ALA A 125 14.22 26.34 -17.44
N THR A 126 13.49 25.50 -16.71
CA THR A 126 13.87 25.07 -15.36
C THR A 126 15.09 24.16 -15.37
N LEU A 127 15.29 23.37 -16.43
CA LEU A 127 16.44 22.48 -16.59
C LEU A 127 17.72 23.20 -17.02
N ASP A 128 17.63 24.27 -17.83
CA ASP A 128 18.79 25.08 -18.22
C ASP A 128 19.44 25.82 -17.02
N GLY A 129 18.68 26.09 -15.95
CA GLY A 129 19.22 26.63 -14.70
C GLY A 129 19.86 25.58 -13.78
N LEU A 130 19.68 24.29 -14.05
CA LEU A 130 20.13 23.19 -13.19
C LEU A 130 21.52 22.69 -13.62
N SER A 131 22.54 23.30 -13.03
CA SER A 131 23.92 22.84 -13.18
C SER A 131 24.18 21.61 -12.30
N PHE A 132 24.01 20.41 -12.88
CA PHE A 132 24.21 19.14 -12.16
C PHE A 132 25.61 18.98 -11.55
N TRP A 133 26.63 19.63 -12.11
CA TRP A 133 28.03 19.51 -11.67
C TRP A 133 28.48 20.65 -10.75
N HIS A 134 27.56 21.27 -10.01
CA HIS A 134 27.95 22.26 -9.02
C HIS A 134 28.71 21.62 -7.85
N LEU A 135 29.85 22.22 -7.46
CA LEU A 135 30.72 21.69 -6.40
C LEU A 135 29.97 21.50 -5.07
N GLY A 136 29.01 22.38 -4.76
CA GLY A 136 28.19 22.28 -3.56
C GLY A 136 27.33 21.01 -3.52
N ASP A 137 26.73 20.62 -4.64
CA ASP A 137 25.85 19.44 -4.72
C ASP A 137 26.66 18.14 -4.73
N VAL A 138 27.83 18.16 -5.38
CA VAL A 138 28.77 17.03 -5.33
C VAL A 138 29.27 16.81 -3.89
N LEU A 139 29.65 17.89 -3.20
CA LEU A 139 30.13 17.82 -1.82
C LEU A 139 29.04 17.37 -0.85
N SER A 140 27.82 17.92 -0.95
CA SER A 140 26.70 17.51 -0.09
C SER A 140 26.39 16.01 -0.27
N MET A 141 26.53 15.51 -1.48
CA MET A 141 26.33 14.10 -1.78
C MET A 141 27.44 13.21 -1.21
N ILE A 142 28.71 13.63 -1.34
CA ILE A 142 29.85 12.94 -0.72
C ILE A 142 29.70 12.93 0.81
N ILE A 143 29.28 14.03 1.42
CA ILE A 143 29.01 14.11 2.86
C ILE A 143 27.90 13.13 3.25
N THR A 144 26.81 13.08 2.50
CA THR A 144 25.69 12.15 2.76
C THR A 144 26.15 10.69 2.68
N LEU A 145 26.97 10.36 1.69
CA LEU A 145 27.48 9.01 1.47
C LEU A 145 28.50 8.60 2.54
N THR A 146 29.40 9.50 2.91
CA THR A 146 30.38 9.28 4.00
C THR A 146 29.70 9.15 5.36
N LEU A 147 28.68 9.97 5.63
CA LEU A 147 27.88 9.88 6.85
C LEU A 147 27.10 8.56 6.90
N GLY A 148 26.52 8.12 5.77
CA GLY A 148 25.89 6.80 5.66
C GLY A 148 26.86 5.65 5.91
N ALA A 149 28.08 5.73 5.36
CA ALA A 149 29.14 4.75 5.62
C ALA A 149 29.53 4.71 7.10
N LEU A 150 29.66 5.87 7.74
CA LEU A 150 29.99 6.03 9.15
C LEU A 150 28.89 5.43 10.05
N VAL A 151 27.61 5.75 9.76
CA VAL A 151 26.46 5.17 10.47
C VAL A 151 26.42 3.65 10.31
N CYS A 152 26.67 3.13 9.11
CA CYS A 152 26.77 1.69 8.88
C CYS A 152 27.90 1.06 9.69
N TRP A 153 29.08 1.66 9.67
CA TRP A 153 30.25 1.17 10.39
C TRP A 153 30.03 1.17 11.91
N LEU A 154 29.47 2.26 12.47
CA LEU A 154 29.07 2.33 13.87
C LEU A 154 27.98 1.30 14.20
N GLY A 155 26.97 1.15 13.35
CA GLY A 155 25.90 0.18 13.57
C GLY A 155 26.39 -1.27 13.58
N LEU A 156 27.38 -1.60 12.73
CA LEU A 156 28.03 -2.90 12.71
C LEU A 156 28.93 -3.11 13.95
N ARG A 157 29.67 -2.08 14.37
CA ARG A 157 30.57 -2.12 15.53
C ARG A 157 29.82 -2.18 16.87
N SER A 158 28.76 -1.39 17.02
CA SER A 158 27.98 -1.29 18.25
C SER A 158 26.94 -2.40 18.39
N GLY A 159 26.76 -3.25 17.38
CA GLY A 159 25.76 -4.31 17.40
C GLY A 159 24.32 -3.81 17.39
N VAL A 160 24.08 -2.52 17.18
CA VAL A 160 22.75 -1.86 17.18
C VAL A 160 21.80 -2.52 16.18
N PHE A 161 22.33 -3.11 15.10
CA PHE A 161 21.50 -3.84 14.15
C PHE A 161 20.87 -5.14 14.68
N HIS A 162 21.37 -5.68 15.80
CA HIS A 162 20.73 -6.80 16.50
C HIS A 162 19.67 -6.32 17.48
N TRP A 163 19.52 -5.01 17.69
CA TRP A 163 18.48 -4.47 18.55
C TRP A 163 17.13 -4.56 17.86
N HIS A 164 16.18 -5.24 18.49
CA HIS A 164 14.83 -5.41 17.97
C HIS A 164 14.00 -4.23 18.47
N PRO A 165 13.60 -3.28 17.61
CA PRO A 165 12.77 -2.18 18.06
C PRO A 165 11.44 -2.72 18.58
N PRO A 166 10.85 -2.09 19.62
CA PRO A 166 9.55 -2.49 20.14
C PRO A 166 8.49 -2.43 19.02
N ALA A 167 7.52 -3.35 19.04
CA ALA A 167 6.55 -3.56 17.96
C ALA A 167 5.74 -2.32 17.51
N TRP A 168 5.70 -1.27 18.34
CA TRP A 168 5.06 0.00 18.01
C TRP A 168 5.85 0.85 17.01
N LEU A 169 7.16 0.61 16.87
CA LEU A 169 8.05 1.35 15.97
C LEU A 169 8.21 0.64 14.62
N THR A 170 7.76 -0.61 14.52
CA THR A 170 7.83 -1.41 13.29
C THR A 170 6.49 -1.32 12.55
N LEU A 171 6.54 -0.98 11.27
CA LEU A 171 5.36 -0.97 10.37
C LEU A 171 4.59 -2.29 10.42
N GLU A 172 5.31 -3.42 10.43
CA GLU A 172 4.75 -4.76 10.56
C GLU A 172 4.03 -4.97 11.91
N GLY A 173 4.58 -4.43 12.99
CA GLY A 173 3.95 -4.49 14.31
C GLY A 173 2.68 -3.65 14.39
N MET A 174 2.67 -2.46 13.79
CA MET A 174 1.47 -1.63 13.65
C MET A 174 0.36 -2.32 12.83
N VAL A 175 0.72 -2.93 11.70
CA VAL A 175 -0.21 -3.69 10.85
C VAL A 175 -0.78 -4.91 11.58
N LYS A 176 0.06 -5.61 12.37
CA LYS A 176 -0.39 -6.74 13.18
C LYS A 176 -1.35 -6.30 14.29
N LEU A 177 -1.06 -5.18 14.94
CA LEU A 177 -1.93 -4.58 15.96
C LEU A 177 -3.29 -4.13 15.37
N THR A 178 -3.31 -3.52 14.19
CA THR A 178 -4.56 -3.12 13.53
C THR A 178 -5.35 -4.34 13.02
N GLY A 179 -4.67 -5.35 12.48
CA GLY A 179 -5.29 -6.60 12.04
C GLY A 179 -5.98 -7.36 13.18
N ILE A 180 -5.36 -7.42 14.36
CA ILE A 180 -5.97 -8.03 15.56
C ILE A 180 -7.24 -7.28 15.99
N ARG A 181 -7.25 -5.94 15.93
CA ARG A 181 -8.43 -5.14 16.30
C ARG A 181 -9.58 -5.35 15.32
N ILE A 182 -9.29 -5.44 14.03
CA ILE A 182 -10.29 -5.67 12.97
C ILE A 182 -10.90 -7.07 13.11
N SER A 183 -10.11 -8.10 13.39
CA SER A 183 -10.62 -9.47 13.55
C SER A 183 -11.52 -9.62 14.79
N LEU A 184 -11.20 -8.91 15.88
CA LEU A 184 -12.04 -8.87 17.09
C LEU A 184 -13.41 -8.22 16.82
N ILE A 185 -13.45 -7.12 16.07
CA ILE A 185 -14.70 -6.46 15.68
C ILE A 185 -15.53 -7.38 14.78
N TRP A 186 -14.89 -8.05 13.81
CA TRP A 186 -15.55 -8.98 12.91
C TRP A 186 -16.18 -10.16 13.65
N ARG A 187 -15.45 -10.74 14.61
CA ARG A 187 -15.94 -11.86 15.42
C ARG A 187 -17.16 -11.47 16.25
N ARG A 188 -17.13 -10.27 16.86
CA ARG A 188 -18.23 -9.73 17.65
C ARG A 188 -19.45 -9.41 16.78
N GLY A 189 -19.23 -8.94 15.55
CA GLY A 189 -20.28 -8.74 14.55
C GLY A 189 -20.93 -10.06 14.11
N ALA A 190 -20.12 -11.10 13.88
CA ALA A 190 -20.61 -12.42 13.49
C ALA A 190 -21.46 -13.07 14.60
N GLU A 191 -21.05 -12.92 15.86
CA GLU A 191 -21.83 -13.38 17.02
C GLU A 191 -23.18 -12.66 17.10
N CYS A 192 -23.21 -11.33 16.96
CA CYS A 192 -24.44 -10.54 16.94
C CYS A 192 -25.36 -10.95 15.77
N TYR A 193 -24.80 -11.13 14.58
CA TYR A 193 -25.56 -11.60 13.41
C TYR A 193 -26.19 -12.96 13.65
N SER A 194 -25.42 -13.91 14.19
CA SER A 194 -25.92 -15.26 14.49
C SER A 194 -27.02 -15.24 15.56
N PHE A 195 -26.92 -14.34 16.54
CA PHE A 195 -27.93 -14.15 17.59
C PHE A 195 -29.25 -13.61 17.02
N VAL A 196 -29.18 -12.57 16.18
CA VAL A 196 -30.36 -11.99 15.53
C VAL A 196 -31.04 -13.00 14.63
N VAL A 197 -30.29 -13.73 13.80
CA VAL A 197 -30.86 -14.75 12.90
C VAL A 197 -31.55 -15.86 13.68
N ASN A 198 -30.96 -16.31 14.80
CA ASN A 198 -31.57 -17.33 15.65
C ASN A 198 -32.84 -16.82 16.36
N ALA A 199 -32.84 -15.57 16.84
CA ALA A 199 -34.01 -14.95 17.45
C ALA A 199 -35.18 -14.83 16.46
N VAL A 200 -34.91 -14.33 15.25
CA VAL A 200 -35.92 -14.21 14.18
C VAL A 200 -36.46 -15.58 13.79
N ARG A 201 -35.58 -16.59 13.62
CA ARG A 201 -36.00 -17.95 13.28
C ARG A 201 -36.87 -18.59 14.37
N GLY A 202 -36.61 -18.28 15.65
CA GLY A 202 -37.44 -18.69 16.78
C GLY A 202 -38.85 -18.09 16.72
N VAL A 203 -38.94 -16.77 16.54
CA VAL A 203 -40.22 -16.06 16.42
C VAL A 203 -41.02 -16.53 15.21
N SER A 204 -40.38 -16.68 14.05
CA SER A 204 -41.05 -17.15 12.83
C SER A 204 -41.60 -18.57 12.95
N ARG A 205 -40.92 -19.47 13.67
CA ARG A 205 -41.43 -20.83 13.93
C ARG A 205 -42.69 -20.77 14.77
N THR A 206 -42.69 -20.03 15.87
CA THR A 206 -43.86 -19.90 16.75
C THR A 206 -45.05 -19.28 16.01
N LEU A 207 -44.80 -18.25 15.18
CA LEU A 207 -45.83 -17.63 14.35
C LEU A 207 -46.40 -18.61 13.31
N ARG A 208 -45.54 -19.40 12.65
CA ARG A 208 -45.95 -20.39 11.65
C ARG A 208 -46.82 -21.49 12.26
N TYR A 209 -46.48 -21.99 13.46
CA TYR A 209 -47.28 -23.01 14.13
C TYR A 209 -48.67 -22.46 14.50
N ARG A 210 -48.77 -21.22 15.01
CA ARG A 210 -50.06 -20.58 15.32
C ARG A 210 -50.91 -20.36 14.07
N LEU A 211 -50.32 -19.82 13.00
CA LEU A 211 -51.03 -19.63 11.73
C LEU A 211 -51.49 -20.96 11.13
N TYR A 212 -50.65 -22.00 11.16
CA TYR A 212 -51.02 -23.33 10.66
C TYR A 212 -52.17 -23.94 11.45
N THR A 213 -52.21 -23.78 12.78
CA THR A 213 -53.34 -24.27 13.59
C THR A 213 -54.62 -23.49 13.31
N ASP A 214 -54.53 -22.17 13.13
CA ASP A 214 -55.70 -21.34 12.85
C ASP A 214 -56.26 -21.61 11.44
N PHE A 215 -55.40 -21.74 10.42
CA PHE A 215 -55.81 -22.13 9.07
C PHE A 215 -56.43 -23.54 9.02
N ARG A 216 -55.86 -24.50 9.75
CA ARG A 216 -56.42 -25.86 9.85
C ARG A 216 -57.76 -25.88 10.59
N ARG A 217 -57.98 -24.98 11.54
CA ARG A 217 -59.27 -24.81 12.22
C ARG A 217 -60.32 -24.21 11.28
N PHE A 218 -59.90 -23.27 10.44
CA PHE A 218 -60.72 -22.67 9.38
C PHE A 218 -61.13 -23.68 8.29
N ASP A 219 -60.21 -24.55 7.87
CA ASP A 219 -60.45 -25.55 6.83
C ASP A 219 -61.42 -26.66 7.28
N LYS A 220 -61.45 -26.98 8.58
CA LYS A 220 -62.42 -27.94 9.15
C LYS A 220 -63.84 -27.37 9.33
N SER A 221 -64.01 -26.05 9.42
CA SER A 221 -65.33 -25.41 9.44
C SER A 221 -65.74 -24.98 8.04
N ARG A 222 -66.38 -25.87 7.28
CA ARG A 222 -66.96 -25.57 5.96
C ARG A 222 -68.21 -24.66 6.02
N SER A 223 -68.37 -23.89 7.11
CA SER A 223 -69.09 -22.61 7.14
C SER A 223 -68.65 -21.86 8.39
N GLY A 224 -68.16 -20.63 8.21
CA GLY A 224 -67.74 -19.75 9.29
C GLY A 224 -68.20 -18.34 8.99
N THR A 225 -69.16 -17.86 9.76
CA THR A 225 -69.73 -16.51 9.65
C THR A 225 -68.77 -15.52 10.31
N ILE A 226 -67.93 -14.84 9.51
CA ILE A 226 -67.22 -13.65 9.98
C ILE A 226 -68.10 -12.43 9.66
N GLY A 227 -68.84 -11.97 10.67
CA GLY A 227 -69.70 -10.80 10.56
C GLY A 227 -70.93 -11.00 9.66
N LYS A 228 -71.43 -9.91 9.07
CA LYS A 228 -72.72 -9.87 8.35
C LYS A 228 -72.70 -10.45 6.92
N VAL A 229 -71.62 -11.13 6.52
CA VAL A 229 -71.43 -11.63 5.15
C VAL A 229 -71.17 -13.13 5.18
N ASN A 230 -72.08 -13.92 4.58
CA ASN A 230 -71.91 -15.36 4.42
C ASN A 230 -70.97 -15.62 3.24
N LEU A 231 -69.73 -16.02 3.54
CA LEU A 231 -68.78 -16.50 2.54
C LEU A 231 -69.02 -18.00 2.29
N THR A 232 -70.13 -18.30 1.62
CA THR A 232 -70.41 -19.64 1.08
C THR A 232 -69.70 -19.82 -0.26
N GLY A 233 -68.77 -20.77 -0.34
CA GLY A 233 -68.25 -21.27 -1.63
C GLY A 233 -66.85 -20.82 -2.04
N ILE A 234 -66.11 -20.10 -1.19
CA ILE A 234 -64.72 -19.73 -1.47
C ILE A 234 -63.79 -20.70 -0.72
N SER A 235 -62.89 -21.38 -1.43
CA SER A 235 -61.88 -22.26 -0.82
C SER A 235 -60.97 -21.45 0.11
N ALA A 236 -60.54 -22.04 1.23
CA ALA A 236 -59.68 -21.37 2.21
C ALA A 236 -58.41 -20.78 1.57
N ASP A 237 -57.88 -21.43 0.52
CA ASP A 237 -56.76 -20.94 -0.29
C ASP A 237 -57.06 -19.61 -1.00
N ALA A 238 -58.26 -19.42 -1.54
CA ALA A 238 -58.63 -18.17 -2.22
C ALA A 238 -58.80 -17.01 -1.23
N ALA A 239 -59.32 -17.27 -0.03
CA ALA A 239 -59.40 -16.26 1.03
C ALA A 239 -57.99 -15.87 1.52
N LEU A 240 -57.10 -16.85 1.70
CA LEU A 240 -55.70 -16.63 2.10
C LEU A 240 -54.95 -15.81 1.04
N LEU A 241 -55.15 -16.12 -0.26
CA LEU A 241 -54.60 -15.36 -1.38
C LEU A 241 -55.03 -13.89 -1.36
N ILE A 242 -56.32 -13.62 -1.12
CA ILE A 242 -56.85 -12.25 -1.06
C ILE A 242 -56.27 -11.47 0.13
N VAL A 243 -56.14 -12.10 1.31
CA VAL A 243 -55.55 -11.45 2.48
C VAL A 243 -54.06 -11.16 2.28
N VAL A 244 -53.31 -12.11 1.71
CA VAL A 244 -51.88 -11.90 1.38
C VAL A 244 -51.71 -10.79 0.35
N LEU A 245 -52.57 -10.75 -0.69
CA LEU A 245 -52.55 -9.70 -1.71
C LEU A 245 -52.86 -8.33 -1.11
N MET A 246 -53.88 -8.22 -0.26
CA MET A 246 -54.22 -6.98 0.44
C MET A 246 -53.08 -6.50 1.35
N PHE A 247 -52.44 -7.41 2.09
CA PHE A 247 -51.30 -7.08 2.94
C PHE A 247 -50.09 -6.60 2.14
N LEU A 248 -49.82 -7.23 0.98
CA LEU A 248 -48.79 -6.82 0.03
C LEU A 248 -49.07 -5.43 -0.54
N ILE A 249 -50.31 -5.12 -0.92
CA ILE A 249 -50.71 -3.80 -1.43
C ILE A 249 -50.51 -2.73 -0.36
N VAL A 250 -50.90 -3.00 0.89
CA VAL A 250 -50.74 -2.05 2.00
C VAL A 250 -49.25 -1.82 2.31
N LEU A 251 -48.45 -2.88 2.37
CA LEU A 251 -46.99 -2.78 2.56
C LEU A 251 -46.33 -1.99 1.42
N TYR A 252 -46.72 -2.26 0.18
CA TYR A 252 -46.19 -1.56 -0.99
C TYR A 252 -46.57 -0.08 -0.98
N THR A 253 -47.79 0.26 -0.57
CA THR A 253 -48.26 1.65 -0.45
C THR A 253 -47.54 2.39 0.68
N PHE A 254 -47.16 1.71 1.76
CA PHE A 254 -46.42 2.30 2.88
C PHE A 254 -44.92 2.46 2.62
N ILE A 255 -44.34 1.64 1.75
CA ILE A 255 -42.92 1.71 1.34
C ILE A 255 -42.68 2.79 0.28
N ILE A 256 -43.69 3.13 -0.53
CA ILE A 256 -43.61 4.13 -1.62
C ILE A 256 -43.94 5.56 -1.17
N LYS A 257 -44.33 5.75 0.09
CA LYS A 257 -44.60 7.06 0.67
C LYS A 257 -43.50 7.45 1.65
#